data_AF-A0A194XQ48-F1
#
_entry.id   AF-A0A194XQ48-F1
#
_cell.length_a   1.000
_cell.length_b   1.000
_cell.length_c   1.000
_cell.angle_alpha   90.00
_cell.angle_beta   90.00
_cell.angle_gamma   90.00
#
_symmetry.space_group_name_H-M   'P 1'
#
loop_
_entity.id
_entity.type
_entity.pdbx_description
1 polymer ?
#
loop_
_entity_poly.entity_id
_entity_poly.type
_entity_poly.pdbx_seq_one_letter_code
_entity_poly.pdbx_strand_id
1 'polypeptide(L)'
;MYRGSSERIAVILDFDGTITTKDTISTLANIGLSSQKDQGIELSRAWASILSKYSEDYSNHIKAYRPVKEERSTLEEELKYYRSLREIELKSFARVSNSGLFKGIEDWEKHGHDAVKEGQVIVRKGFQEFVTSLADCGIVWGVVSVNFSSDFIRGVLKATVGDKKAKVSILANSILSGGFIVGLEIEERASRPVMATSGAKFSATKRLLYTWGISSEQEQQTLLYIGDSGTDIECLTANGVTGVVMSDDGQSDLMKRLKQIGIYVGNIQIDQGNQEQMYWARDFDEIVGSPVFKQLTQIHQKE
;
A
#
# COMPACT_ATOMS: atom_id res chain seq x y z
N MET A 1 -4.61 -27.91 28.45
CA MET A 1 -4.41 -28.21 27.02
C MET A 1 -3.85 -26.97 26.35
N TYR A 2 -2.53 -26.93 26.14
CA TYR A 2 -1.91 -25.92 25.29
C TYR A 2 -2.33 -26.25 23.85
N ARG A 3 -3.10 -25.36 23.21
CA ARG A 3 -3.21 -25.37 21.74
C ARG A 3 -1.81 -25.05 21.23
N GLY A 4 -1.18 -25.99 20.52
CA GLY A 4 0.06 -25.73 19.82
C GLY A 4 -0.10 -24.48 18.96
N SER A 5 0.93 -23.64 18.92
CA SER A 5 0.99 -22.48 18.05
C SER A 5 0.93 -22.96 16.61
N SER A 6 -0.25 -22.93 16.00
CA SER A 6 -0.36 -23.04 14.55
C SER A 6 0.31 -21.84 13.90
N GLU A 7 1.05 -22.08 12.82
CA GLU A 7 1.66 -21.04 11.99
C GLU A 7 0.54 -20.19 11.37
N ARG A 8 0.27 -19.01 11.95
CA ARG A 8 -0.71 -18.08 11.40
C ARG A 8 -0.11 -17.34 10.22
N ILE A 9 -0.60 -17.69 9.04
CA ILE A 9 -0.34 -16.96 7.80
C ILE A 9 -1.23 -15.72 7.74
N ALA A 10 -0.65 -14.59 7.35
CA ALA A 10 -1.35 -13.36 7.04
C ALA A 10 -1.03 -12.83 5.64
N VAL A 11 -1.93 -12.01 5.12
CA VAL A 11 -1.74 -11.26 3.87
C VAL A 11 -1.86 -9.77 4.12
N ILE A 12 -0.89 -8.99 3.66
CA ILE A 12 -0.97 -7.53 3.70
C ILE A 12 -0.79 -6.99 2.28
N LEU A 13 -1.67 -6.08 1.90
CA LEU A 13 -1.66 -5.46 0.59
C LEU A 13 -1.40 -3.96 0.72
N ASP A 14 -0.62 -3.42 -0.20
CA ASP A 14 -0.76 -2.01 -0.57
C ASP A 14 -2.08 -1.78 -1.34
N PHE A 15 -2.46 -0.52 -1.53
CA PHE A 15 -3.67 -0.12 -2.24
C PHE A 15 -3.42 0.39 -3.66
N ASP A 16 -2.71 1.51 -3.80
CA ASP A 16 -2.55 2.26 -5.05
C ASP A 16 -1.58 1.55 -5.99
N GLY A 17 -2.01 1.17 -7.20
CA GLY A 17 -1.16 0.39 -8.12
C GLY A 17 -1.07 -1.10 -7.78
N THR A 18 -1.49 -1.48 -6.56
CA THR A 18 -1.59 -2.88 -6.11
C THR A 18 -3.01 -3.43 -6.23
N ILE A 19 -3.94 -3.00 -5.36
CA ILE A 19 -5.37 -3.36 -5.43
C ILE A 19 -6.03 -2.62 -6.58
N THR A 20 -5.75 -1.32 -6.71
CA THR A 20 -6.15 -0.55 -7.89
C THR A 20 -5.11 -0.68 -8.99
N THR A 21 -5.53 -0.53 -10.23
CA THR A 21 -4.60 -0.57 -11.38
C THR A 21 -3.70 0.65 -11.47
N LYS A 22 -4.06 1.75 -10.79
CA LYS A 22 -3.35 3.05 -10.83
C LYS A 22 -3.50 3.77 -9.50
N ASP A 23 -2.63 4.75 -9.30
CA ASP A 23 -2.70 5.72 -8.20
C ASP A 23 -4.05 6.48 -8.20
N THR A 24 -4.64 6.63 -7.01
CA THR A 24 -5.95 7.25 -6.79
C THR A 24 -5.89 8.67 -6.22
N ILE A 25 -4.70 9.24 -6.03
CA ILE A 25 -4.52 10.62 -5.53
C ILE A 25 -5.19 11.63 -6.47
N SER A 26 -5.12 11.40 -7.78
CA SER A 26 -5.81 12.25 -8.76
C SER A 26 -7.34 12.20 -8.61
N THR A 27 -7.91 11.02 -8.31
CA THR A 27 -9.34 10.84 -8.06
C THR A 27 -9.77 11.58 -6.79
N LEU A 28 -9.02 11.42 -5.70
CA LEU A 28 -9.24 12.17 -4.45
C LEU A 28 -9.16 13.68 -4.69
N ALA A 29 -8.14 14.15 -5.42
CA ALA A 29 -8.00 15.56 -5.76
C ALA A 29 -9.17 16.08 -6.60
N ASN A 30 -9.68 15.30 -7.55
CA ASN A 30 -10.84 15.70 -8.37
C ASN A 30 -12.13 15.78 -7.55
N ILE A 31 -12.34 14.88 -6.58
CA ILE A 31 -13.42 14.98 -5.60
C ILE A 31 -13.29 16.29 -4.81
N GLY A 32 -12.07 16.58 -4.34
CA GLY A 32 -11.70 17.84 -3.70
C GLY A 32 -12.10 19.06 -4.54
N LEU A 33 -11.53 19.15 -5.73
CA LEU A 33 -11.72 20.27 -6.67
C LEU A 33 -13.20 20.47 -7.01
N SER A 34 -13.95 19.39 -7.27
CA SER A 34 -15.37 19.46 -7.61
C SER A 34 -16.18 20.00 -6.43
N SER A 35 -15.95 19.45 -5.23
CA SER A 35 -16.63 19.93 -4.01
C SER A 35 -16.34 21.40 -3.69
N GLN A 36 -15.11 21.85 -3.89
CA GLN A 36 -14.76 23.27 -3.64
C GLN A 36 -15.38 24.18 -4.71
N LYS A 37 -15.40 23.73 -5.97
CA LYS A 37 -16.03 24.45 -7.07
C LYS A 37 -17.54 24.61 -6.88
N ASP A 38 -18.23 23.60 -6.36
CA ASP A 38 -19.66 23.67 -6.02
C ASP A 38 -19.95 24.72 -4.93
N GLN A 39 -18.94 25.03 -4.10
CA GLN A 39 -18.98 26.11 -3.10
C GLN A 39 -18.46 27.46 -3.65
N GLY A 40 -18.19 27.56 -4.95
CA GLY A 40 -17.68 28.77 -5.61
C GLY A 40 -16.18 29.02 -5.40
N ILE A 41 -15.42 28.05 -4.91
CA ILE A 41 -13.98 28.17 -4.63
C ILE A 41 -13.19 27.45 -5.73
N GLU A 42 -12.48 28.21 -6.57
CA GLU A 42 -11.63 27.67 -7.63
C GLU A 42 -10.21 27.35 -7.14
N LEU A 43 -9.92 26.05 -6.91
CA LEU A 43 -8.61 25.58 -6.44
C LEU A 43 -7.74 24.92 -7.51
N SER A 44 -8.18 24.86 -8.77
CA SER A 44 -7.44 24.18 -9.86
C SER A 44 -6.01 24.69 -10.01
N ARG A 45 -5.78 26.01 -9.91
CA ARG A 45 -4.43 26.60 -9.95
C ARG A 45 -3.60 26.28 -8.70
N ALA A 46 -4.24 26.26 -7.53
CA ALA A 46 -3.57 25.90 -6.29
C ALA A 46 -3.09 24.45 -6.37
N TRP A 47 -3.96 23.53 -6.82
CA TRP A 47 -3.61 22.13 -7.05
C TRP A 47 -2.43 21.96 -8.02
N ALA A 48 -2.47 22.63 -9.19
CA ALA A 48 -1.36 22.61 -10.12
C ALA A 48 -0.04 23.11 -9.50
N SER A 49 -0.11 24.15 -8.65
CA SER A 49 1.05 24.65 -7.91
C SER A 49 1.58 23.66 -6.89
N ILE A 50 0.71 22.90 -6.20
CA ILE A 50 1.10 21.86 -5.25
C ILE A 50 1.87 20.76 -5.97
N LEU A 51 1.34 20.26 -7.08
CA LEU A 51 2.01 19.23 -7.90
C LEU A 51 3.38 19.72 -8.42
N SER A 52 3.43 20.95 -8.93
CA SER A 52 4.67 21.54 -9.42
C SER A 52 5.73 21.66 -8.33
N LYS A 53 5.37 22.13 -7.13
CA LYS A 53 6.30 22.25 -5.99
C LYS A 53 6.76 20.90 -5.46
N TYR A 54 5.89 19.89 -5.44
CA TYR A 54 6.29 18.52 -5.11
C TYR A 54 7.31 17.99 -6.12
N SER A 55 7.04 18.16 -7.42
CA SER A 55 7.97 17.74 -8.48
C SER A 55 9.33 18.44 -8.38
N GLU A 56 9.34 19.73 -8.01
CA GLU A 56 10.57 20.49 -7.79
C GLU A 56 11.35 19.96 -6.59
N ASP A 57 10.70 19.81 -5.43
CA ASP A 57 11.35 19.26 -4.22
C ASP A 57 11.93 17.87 -4.48
N TYR A 58 11.16 17.00 -5.13
CA TYR A 58 11.57 15.65 -5.46
C TYR A 58 12.77 15.63 -6.42
N SER A 59 12.73 16.46 -7.48
CA SER A 59 13.84 16.60 -8.42
C SER A 59 15.11 17.11 -7.74
N ASN A 60 14.97 18.13 -6.88
CA ASN A 60 16.08 18.70 -6.12
C ASN A 60 16.69 17.68 -5.16
N HIS A 61 15.86 16.89 -4.48
CA HIS A 61 16.33 15.82 -3.61
C HIS A 61 17.09 14.75 -4.38
N ILE A 62 16.56 14.26 -5.51
CA ILE A 62 17.28 13.27 -6.33
C ILE A 62 18.65 13.80 -6.76
N LYS A 63 18.74 15.06 -7.19
CA LYS A 63 20.00 15.68 -7.63
C LYS A 63 21.01 15.82 -6.48
N ALA A 64 20.53 16.14 -5.28
CA ALA A 64 21.36 16.38 -4.09
C ALA A 64 21.73 15.10 -3.33
N TYR A 65 20.88 14.07 -3.38
CA TYR A 65 21.06 12.85 -2.61
C TYR A 65 22.32 12.11 -3.05
N ARG A 66 23.08 11.60 -2.09
CA ARG A 66 24.24 10.74 -2.31
C ARG A 66 24.16 9.50 -1.40
N PRO A 67 24.59 8.33 -1.88
CA PRO A 67 25.09 8.04 -3.25
C PRO A 67 23.99 8.18 -4.33
N VAL A 68 24.39 8.45 -5.58
CA VAL A 68 23.41 8.61 -6.69
C VAL A 68 22.73 7.27 -7.00
N LYS A 69 21.68 7.28 -7.83
CA LYS A 69 20.85 6.08 -8.08
C LYS A 69 21.67 4.89 -8.58
N GLU A 70 22.64 5.14 -9.45
CA GLU A 70 23.48 4.11 -10.07
C GLU A 70 24.53 3.56 -9.10
N GLU A 71 24.89 4.32 -8.07
CA GLU A 71 25.89 3.96 -7.06
C GLU A 71 25.28 3.20 -5.87
N ARG A 72 23.97 3.34 -5.63
CA ARG A 72 23.24 2.52 -4.64
C ARG A 72 23.22 1.09 -5.11
N SER A 73 23.99 0.24 -4.45
CA SER A 73 24.21 -1.16 -4.85
C SER A 73 23.69 -2.16 -3.81
N THR A 74 23.33 -1.68 -2.62
CA THR A 74 22.83 -2.51 -1.52
C THR A 74 21.38 -2.17 -1.16
N LEU A 75 20.68 -3.15 -0.58
CA LEU A 75 19.34 -2.92 -0.01
C LEU A 75 19.37 -1.81 1.03
N GLU A 76 20.35 -1.80 1.95
CA GLU A 76 20.44 -0.80 3.00
C GLU A 76 20.52 0.64 2.47
N GLU A 77 21.30 0.88 1.42
CA GLU A 77 21.40 2.19 0.77
C GLU A 77 20.08 2.61 0.13
N GLU A 78 19.37 1.67 -0.50
CA GLU A 78 18.08 1.94 -1.12
C GLU A 78 17.00 2.23 -0.05
N LEU A 79 17.01 1.50 1.07
CA LEU A 79 16.14 1.79 2.22
C LEU A 79 16.42 3.19 2.79
N LYS A 80 17.69 3.57 2.93
CA LYS A 80 18.07 4.93 3.37
C LYS A 80 17.53 5.99 2.40
N TYR A 81 17.60 5.74 1.10
CA TYR A 81 17.05 6.65 0.09
C TYR A 81 15.54 6.83 0.25
N TYR A 82 14.74 5.75 0.30
CA TYR A 82 13.28 5.88 0.45
C TYR A 82 12.87 6.52 1.77
N ARG A 83 13.61 6.24 2.86
CA ARG A 83 13.38 6.92 4.14
C ARG A 83 13.71 8.41 4.09
N SER A 84 14.71 8.81 3.31
CA SER A 84 15.11 10.22 3.17
C SER A 84 14.06 11.09 2.47
N LEU A 85 13.14 10.48 1.70
CA LEU A 85 12.03 11.21 1.07
C LEU A 85 11.04 11.79 2.07
N ARG A 86 11.10 11.39 3.35
CA ARG A 86 10.17 11.80 4.41
C ARG A 86 9.86 13.30 4.41
N GLU A 87 10.86 14.16 4.33
CA GLU A 87 10.65 15.60 4.41
C GLU A 87 9.89 16.16 3.20
N ILE A 88 10.14 15.60 2.01
CA ILE A 88 9.48 15.99 0.76
C ILE A 88 8.01 15.59 0.82
N GLU A 89 7.76 14.35 1.24
CA GLU A 89 6.39 13.85 1.38
C GLU A 89 5.62 14.67 2.41
N LEU A 90 6.18 14.89 3.61
CA LEU A 90 5.52 15.69 4.63
C LEU A 90 5.20 17.12 4.15
N LYS A 91 6.08 17.74 3.36
CA LYS A 91 5.79 19.04 2.71
C LYS A 91 4.63 18.92 1.73
N SER A 92 4.56 17.84 0.94
CA SER A 92 3.45 17.57 0.02
C SER A 92 2.11 17.47 0.75
N PHE A 93 2.03 16.63 1.78
CA PHE A 93 0.83 16.48 2.62
C PHE A 93 0.42 17.79 3.30
N ALA A 94 1.39 18.57 3.79
CA ALA A 94 1.13 19.87 4.39
C ALA A 94 0.56 20.86 3.36
N ARG A 95 1.07 20.88 2.12
CA ARG A 95 0.53 21.72 1.04
C ARG A 95 -0.91 21.39 0.72
N VAL A 96 -1.24 20.09 0.61
CA VAL A 96 -2.62 19.65 0.36
C VAL A 96 -3.53 20.07 1.52
N SER A 97 -3.13 19.77 2.77
CA SER A 97 -3.91 20.13 3.96
C SER A 97 -4.14 21.64 4.08
N ASN A 98 -3.09 22.44 3.89
CA ASN A 98 -3.16 23.90 4.01
C ASN A 98 -3.91 24.58 2.86
N SER A 99 -4.10 23.90 1.73
CA SER A 99 -4.86 24.45 0.59
C SER A 99 -6.36 24.49 0.83
N GLY A 100 -6.87 23.74 1.81
CA GLY A 100 -8.30 23.56 2.04
C GLY A 100 -8.99 22.70 0.98
N LEU A 101 -8.24 21.99 0.11
CA LEU A 101 -8.79 21.16 -0.98
C LEU A 101 -9.86 20.19 -0.51
N PHE A 102 -9.68 19.61 0.68
CA PHE A 102 -10.57 18.62 1.26
C PHE A 102 -11.48 19.16 2.37
N LYS A 103 -11.50 20.49 2.56
CA LYS A 103 -12.25 21.11 3.65
C LYS A 103 -13.76 20.93 3.43
N GLY A 104 -14.44 20.45 4.45
CA GLY A 104 -15.90 20.26 4.43
C GLY A 104 -16.38 19.06 3.61
N ILE A 105 -15.47 18.22 3.13
CA ILE A 105 -15.83 16.95 2.47
C ILE A 105 -16.00 15.90 3.55
N GLU A 106 -17.19 15.32 3.59
CA GLU A 106 -17.58 14.24 4.48
C GLU A 106 -17.77 12.95 3.67
N ASP A 107 -17.98 11.82 4.36
CA ASP A 107 -18.33 10.54 3.76
C ASP A 107 -17.35 10.08 2.65
N TRP A 108 -16.06 10.11 2.96
CA TRP A 108 -15.00 9.59 2.08
C TRP A 108 -15.21 8.13 1.68
N GLU A 109 -15.89 7.34 2.53
CA GLU A 109 -16.27 5.97 2.20
C GLU A 109 -17.22 5.91 1.01
N LYS A 110 -18.29 6.72 1.00
CA LYS A 110 -19.18 6.79 -0.16
C LYS A 110 -18.44 7.25 -1.41
N HIS A 111 -17.56 8.25 -1.31
CA HIS A 111 -16.76 8.70 -2.45
C HIS A 111 -15.88 7.59 -3.04
N GLY A 112 -15.25 6.77 -2.19
CA GLY A 112 -14.48 5.61 -2.66
C GLY A 112 -15.35 4.57 -3.35
N HIS A 113 -16.52 4.29 -2.80
CA HIS A 113 -17.46 3.36 -3.37
C HIS A 113 -17.99 3.84 -4.74
N ASP A 114 -18.39 5.11 -4.83
CA ASP A 114 -18.94 5.70 -6.06
C ASP A 114 -17.87 5.81 -7.14
N ALA A 115 -16.61 6.10 -6.78
CA ALA A 115 -15.50 6.13 -7.72
C ALA A 115 -15.28 4.79 -8.45
N VAL A 116 -15.55 3.65 -7.79
CA VAL A 116 -15.53 2.33 -8.46
C VAL A 116 -16.72 2.19 -9.41
N LYS A 117 -17.93 2.54 -8.97
CA LYS A 117 -19.15 2.44 -9.79
C LYS A 117 -19.09 3.31 -11.04
N GLU A 118 -18.46 4.46 -10.94
CA GLU A 118 -18.30 5.42 -12.03
C GLU A 118 -17.08 5.10 -12.92
N GLY A 119 -16.29 4.07 -12.59
CA GLY A 119 -15.12 3.66 -13.36
C GLY A 119 -13.91 4.60 -13.21
N GLN A 120 -13.93 5.53 -12.25
CA GLN A 120 -12.79 6.40 -11.92
C GLN A 120 -11.68 5.64 -11.19
N VAL A 121 -12.06 4.61 -10.41
CA VAL A 121 -11.16 3.66 -9.77
C VAL A 121 -11.40 2.29 -10.37
N ILE A 122 -10.36 1.74 -11.02
CA ILE A 122 -10.39 0.40 -11.60
C ILE A 122 -9.62 -0.53 -10.67
N VAL A 123 -10.33 -1.47 -10.06
CA VAL A 123 -9.73 -2.55 -9.27
C VAL A 123 -9.06 -3.56 -10.20
N ARG A 124 -7.88 -4.03 -9.79
CA ARG A 124 -7.07 -5.00 -10.51
C ARG A 124 -7.81 -6.35 -10.60
N LYS A 125 -7.68 -6.96 -11.78
CA LYS A 125 -8.31 -8.24 -12.13
C LYS A 125 -8.00 -9.33 -11.09
N GLY A 126 -8.99 -10.16 -10.77
CA GLY A 126 -8.89 -11.29 -9.84
C GLY A 126 -8.97 -10.94 -8.36
N PHE A 127 -9.07 -9.66 -7.98
CA PHE A 127 -9.01 -9.26 -6.57
C PHE A 127 -10.19 -9.82 -5.75
N GLN A 128 -11.38 -9.90 -6.35
CA GLN A 128 -12.56 -10.44 -5.67
C GLN A 128 -12.42 -11.94 -5.39
N GLU A 129 -11.92 -12.71 -6.35
CA GLU A 129 -11.63 -14.14 -6.23
C GLU A 129 -10.53 -14.40 -5.20
N PHE A 130 -9.49 -13.56 -5.20
CA PHE A 130 -8.41 -13.59 -4.22
C PHE A 130 -8.94 -13.40 -2.79
N VAL A 131 -9.70 -12.33 -2.53
CA VAL A 131 -10.29 -12.08 -1.19
C VAL A 131 -11.26 -13.20 -0.78
N THR A 132 -12.01 -13.76 -1.73
CA THR A 132 -12.88 -14.91 -1.48
C THR A 132 -12.08 -16.13 -1.04
N SER A 133 -10.98 -16.43 -1.74
CA SER A 133 -10.10 -17.55 -1.41
C SER A 133 -9.46 -17.40 -0.03
N LEU A 134 -9.06 -16.19 0.35
CA LEU A 134 -8.55 -15.90 1.70
C LEU A 134 -9.61 -16.15 2.78
N ALA A 135 -10.83 -15.67 2.54
CA ALA A 135 -11.94 -15.85 3.48
C ALA A 135 -12.34 -17.32 3.65
N ASP A 136 -12.39 -18.08 2.55
CA ASP A 136 -12.73 -19.51 2.56
C ASP A 136 -11.66 -20.34 3.29
N CYS A 137 -10.41 -19.87 3.26
CA CYS A 137 -9.29 -20.47 3.97
C CYS A 137 -9.06 -19.85 5.35
N GLY A 138 -9.92 -18.98 5.88
CA GLY A 138 -9.73 -18.39 7.22
C GLY A 138 -8.47 -17.53 7.39
N ILE A 139 -7.82 -17.13 6.29
CA ILE A 139 -6.58 -16.34 6.32
C ILE A 139 -6.91 -14.88 6.60
N VAL A 140 -6.24 -14.31 7.60
CA VAL A 140 -6.40 -12.90 7.94
C VAL A 140 -5.69 -12.02 6.91
N TRP A 141 -6.32 -10.92 6.53
CA TRP A 141 -5.73 -9.96 5.63
C TRP A 141 -6.08 -8.51 5.99
N GLY A 142 -5.31 -7.57 5.45
CA GLY A 142 -5.50 -6.14 5.64
C GLY A 142 -4.73 -5.30 4.64
N VAL A 143 -4.94 -3.99 4.71
CA VAL A 143 -4.34 -3.00 3.81
C VAL A 143 -3.42 -2.05 4.57
N VAL A 144 -2.23 -1.79 4.04
CA VAL A 144 -1.30 -0.76 4.53
C VAL A 144 -0.97 0.17 3.38
N SER A 145 -1.34 1.44 3.48
CA SER A 145 -1.21 2.38 2.36
C SER A 145 -0.80 3.78 2.79
N VAL A 146 -0.04 4.47 1.94
CA VAL A 146 0.27 5.91 2.09
C VAL A 146 -0.83 6.82 1.54
N ASN A 147 -1.91 6.25 0.99
CA ASN A 147 -3.07 6.99 0.50
C ASN A 147 -3.59 8.00 1.54
N PHE A 148 -4.26 9.05 1.07
CA PHE A 148 -4.75 10.13 1.92
C PHE A 148 -5.94 9.73 2.80
N SER A 149 -6.74 8.73 2.43
CA SER A 149 -7.96 8.38 3.15
C SER A 149 -8.23 6.88 3.27
N SER A 150 -8.15 6.37 4.50
CA SER A 150 -8.52 5.00 4.85
C SER A 150 -10.01 4.73 4.64
N ASP A 151 -10.86 5.75 4.80
CA ASP A 151 -12.30 5.65 4.54
C ASP A 151 -12.56 5.52 3.04
N PHE A 152 -11.84 6.27 2.19
CA PHE A 152 -11.92 6.10 0.74
C PHE A 152 -11.54 4.67 0.31
N ILE A 153 -10.45 4.11 0.85
CA ILE A 153 -10.07 2.71 0.62
C ILE A 153 -11.21 1.77 1.06
N ARG A 154 -11.80 2.00 2.24
CA ARG A 154 -12.94 1.21 2.74
C ARG A 154 -14.09 1.20 1.73
N GLY A 155 -14.42 2.36 1.18
CA GLY A 155 -15.43 2.52 0.14
C GLY A 155 -15.16 1.68 -1.11
N VAL A 156 -13.94 1.76 -1.62
CA VAL A 156 -13.49 0.98 -2.79
C VAL A 156 -13.61 -0.52 -2.50
N LEU A 157 -13.16 -0.99 -1.33
CA LEU A 157 -13.28 -2.39 -0.95
C LEU A 157 -14.75 -2.83 -0.82
N LYS A 158 -15.62 -2.02 -0.23
CA LYS A 158 -17.06 -2.32 -0.11
C LYS A 158 -17.74 -2.45 -1.47
N ALA A 159 -17.45 -1.54 -2.40
CA ALA A 159 -17.98 -1.61 -3.77
C ALA A 159 -17.53 -2.87 -4.52
N THR A 160 -16.38 -3.43 -4.14
CA THR A 160 -15.73 -4.51 -4.88
C THR A 160 -16.02 -5.90 -4.31
N VAL A 161 -15.84 -6.08 -3.00
CA VAL A 161 -15.96 -7.39 -2.35
C VAL A 161 -17.16 -7.49 -1.40
N GLY A 162 -17.92 -6.40 -1.25
CA GLY A 162 -19.08 -6.29 -0.36
C GLY A 162 -18.71 -6.06 1.11
N ASP A 163 -19.66 -5.55 1.89
CA ASP A 163 -19.44 -5.08 3.28
C ASP A 163 -18.79 -6.13 4.20
N LYS A 164 -19.22 -7.38 4.10
CA LYS A 164 -18.73 -8.46 4.98
C LYS A 164 -17.25 -8.73 4.74
N LYS A 165 -16.82 -8.84 3.47
CA LYS A 165 -15.43 -9.14 3.11
C LYS A 165 -14.55 -7.89 3.19
N ALA A 166 -15.12 -6.71 3.03
CA ALA A 166 -14.43 -5.44 3.21
C ALA A 166 -14.16 -5.10 4.68
N LYS A 167 -14.65 -5.88 5.66
CA LYS A 167 -14.43 -5.65 7.10
C LYS A 167 -13.04 -6.13 7.56
N VAL A 168 -12.00 -5.49 7.03
CA VAL A 168 -10.60 -5.75 7.36
C VAL A 168 -9.89 -4.55 8.00
N SER A 169 -8.73 -4.76 8.60
CA SER A 169 -7.89 -3.65 9.05
C SER A 169 -7.34 -2.87 7.86
N ILE A 170 -7.50 -1.54 7.88
CA ILE A 170 -6.88 -0.62 6.91
C ILE A 170 -6.04 0.34 7.73
N LEU A 171 -4.72 0.31 7.52
CA LEU A 171 -3.80 1.27 8.10
C LEU A 171 -3.33 2.23 7.00
N ALA A 172 -3.98 3.39 6.92
CA ALA A 172 -3.62 4.46 6.00
C ALA A 172 -3.82 5.82 6.67
N ASN A 173 -3.60 6.91 5.93
CA ASN A 173 -3.93 8.24 6.43
C ASN A 173 -5.45 8.45 6.47
N SER A 174 -5.89 9.54 7.09
CA SER A 174 -7.30 9.93 7.16
C SER A 174 -7.43 11.42 6.93
N ILE A 175 -8.57 11.84 6.38
CA ILE A 175 -8.89 13.24 6.16
C ILE A 175 -9.88 13.68 7.23
N LEU A 176 -9.50 14.66 8.04
CA LEU A 176 -10.39 15.27 9.03
C LEU A 176 -11.38 16.22 8.33
N SER A 177 -12.49 16.54 9.00
CA SER A 177 -13.52 17.48 8.48
C SER A 177 -12.96 18.85 8.07
N GLY A 178 -11.88 19.30 8.74
CA GLY A 178 -11.15 20.51 8.38
C GLY A 178 -10.33 20.42 7.08
N GLY A 179 -10.30 19.26 6.42
CA GLY A 179 -9.51 18.98 5.21
C GLY A 179 -8.06 18.60 5.47
N PHE A 180 -7.67 18.42 6.74
CA PHE A 180 -6.30 18.05 7.12
C PHE A 180 -6.08 16.54 6.99
N ILE A 181 -4.97 16.16 6.35
CA ILE A 181 -4.55 14.78 6.28
C ILE A 181 -3.73 14.45 7.53
N VAL A 182 -4.15 13.40 8.24
CA VAL A 182 -3.51 12.91 9.45
C VAL A 182 -3.18 11.44 9.32
N GLY A 183 -2.12 11.00 10.01
CA GLY A 183 -1.77 9.59 10.04
C GLY A 183 -2.62 8.76 11.00
N LEU A 184 -2.12 7.55 11.27
CA LEU A 184 -2.73 6.62 12.21
C LEU A 184 -2.84 7.22 13.61
N GLU A 185 -3.96 6.95 14.26
CA GLU A 185 -4.10 7.20 15.69
C GLU A 185 -3.25 6.18 16.46
N ILE A 186 -2.34 6.69 17.28
CA ILE A 186 -1.49 5.90 18.16
C ILE A 186 -1.81 6.41 19.57
N GLU A 187 -2.41 5.56 20.40
CA GLU A 187 -2.93 5.93 21.74
C GLU A 187 -1.89 6.64 22.63
N GLU A 188 -0.60 6.38 22.39
CA GLU A 188 0.52 6.95 23.16
C GLU A 188 1.08 8.27 22.60
N ARG A 189 0.58 8.78 21.48
CA ARG A 189 1.11 10.01 20.85
C ARG A 189 0.02 11.05 20.63
N ALA A 190 0.26 12.24 21.18
CA ALA A 190 -0.55 13.42 20.88
C ALA A 190 -0.48 13.84 19.38
N SER A 191 0.57 13.43 18.66
CA SER A 191 0.70 13.67 17.23
C SER A 191 0.31 12.43 16.41
N ARG A 192 -0.46 12.65 15.33
CA ARG A 192 -0.83 11.64 14.32
C ARG A 192 0.02 11.83 13.06
N PRO A 193 1.32 11.49 13.08
CA PRO A 193 2.21 11.74 11.95
C PRO A 193 1.73 10.94 10.73
N VAL A 194 1.63 11.62 9.59
CA VAL A 194 1.26 11.03 8.31
C VAL A 194 2.19 9.86 7.96
N MET A 195 1.59 8.78 7.46
CA MET A 195 2.28 7.66 6.84
C MET A 195 2.63 8.01 5.40
N ALA A 196 3.91 8.21 5.13
CA ALA A 196 4.36 8.77 3.86
C ALA A 196 5.59 8.07 3.26
N THR A 197 6.23 7.16 3.99
CA THR A 197 7.49 6.54 3.55
C THR A 197 7.48 5.04 3.74
N SER A 198 8.46 4.36 3.14
CA SER A 198 8.68 2.91 3.30
C SER A 198 8.76 2.48 4.76
N GLY A 199 9.53 3.20 5.58
CA GLY A 199 9.66 2.90 7.00
C GLY A 199 8.37 3.13 7.79
N ALA A 200 7.52 4.07 7.36
CA ALA A 200 6.22 4.29 7.98
C ALA A 200 5.25 3.14 7.64
N LYS A 201 5.22 2.68 6.39
CA LYS A 201 4.47 1.48 5.98
C LYS A 201 4.95 0.25 6.74
N PHE A 202 6.26 0.02 6.79
CA PHE A 202 6.82 -1.14 7.50
C PHE A 202 6.49 -1.13 9.00
N SER A 203 6.47 0.04 9.63
CA SER A 203 6.02 0.17 11.02
C SER A 203 4.53 -0.15 11.19
N ALA A 204 3.70 0.26 10.24
CA ALA A 204 2.27 -0.07 10.21
C ALA A 204 2.03 -1.57 9.96
N THR A 205 2.76 -2.19 9.05
CA THR A 205 2.75 -3.65 8.81
C THR A 205 3.05 -4.41 10.11
N LYS A 206 4.12 -4.04 10.82
CA LYS A 206 4.46 -4.67 12.12
C LYS A 206 3.37 -4.47 13.17
N ARG A 207 2.78 -3.27 13.25
CA ARG A 207 1.63 -3.00 14.14
C ARG A 207 0.45 -3.91 13.81
N LEU A 208 0.17 -4.09 12.52
CA LEU A 208 -0.95 -4.91 12.07
C LEU A 208 -0.75 -6.39 12.44
N LEU A 209 0.46 -6.93 12.19
CA LEU A 209 0.82 -8.28 12.61
C LEU A 209 0.69 -8.48 14.13
N TYR A 210 1.17 -7.51 14.91
CA TYR A 210 1.02 -7.52 16.36
C TYR A 210 -0.46 -7.58 16.78
N THR A 211 -1.34 -6.79 16.15
CA THR A 211 -2.79 -6.85 16.44
C THR A 211 -3.45 -8.18 16.07
N TRP A 212 -2.85 -8.94 15.15
CA TRP A 212 -3.30 -10.28 14.79
C TRP A 212 -2.67 -11.39 15.65
N GLY A 213 -1.78 -11.02 16.59
CA GLY A 213 -1.04 -11.96 17.43
C GLY A 213 -0.02 -12.78 16.64
N ILE A 214 0.53 -12.22 15.55
CA ILE A 214 1.54 -12.85 14.71
C ILE A 214 2.90 -12.24 15.09
N SER A 215 3.75 -13.05 15.73
CA SER A 215 5.07 -12.64 16.19
C SER A 215 6.11 -12.83 15.10
N SER A 216 6.89 -11.79 14.80
CA SER A 216 7.96 -11.81 13.79
C SER A 216 9.24 -12.56 14.23
N GLU A 217 9.21 -13.27 15.35
CA GLU A 217 10.38 -13.97 15.92
C GLU A 217 10.53 -15.41 15.39
N GLN A 218 9.54 -15.93 14.65
CA GLN A 218 9.63 -17.24 14.04
C GLN A 218 10.26 -17.15 12.64
N GLU A 219 11.26 -17.99 12.36
CA GLU A 219 12.00 -18.08 11.09
C GLU A 219 11.16 -18.58 9.90
N GLN A 220 9.85 -18.81 10.09
CA GLN A 220 8.95 -19.31 9.06
C GLN A 220 8.21 -18.16 8.38
N GLN A 221 7.97 -18.31 7.07
CA GLN A 221 7.25 -17.34 6.24
C GLN A 221 5.79 -17.22 6.70
N THR A 222 5.51 -16.22 7.54
CA THR A 222 4.17 -15.99 8.13
C THR A 222 3.40 -14.87 7.43
N LEU A 223 4.02 -14.16 6.49
CA LEU A 223 3.41 -13.03 5.78
C LEU A 223 3.61 -13.11 4.27
N LEU A 224 2.51 -13.01 3.52
CA LEU A 224 2.51 -12.60 2.12
C LEU A 224 2.29 -11.08 2.04
N TYR A 225 3.26 -10.33 1.53
CA TYR A 225 3.11 -8.89 1.29
C TYR A 225 3.04 -8.60 -0.20
N ILE A 226 2.05 -7.81 -0.62
CA ILE A 226 1.84 -7.47 -2.03
C ILE A 226 1.90 -5.95 -2.18
N GLY A 227 2.77 -5.45 -3.06
CA GLY A 227 2.97 -4.02 -3.31
C GLY A 227 3.54 -3.75 -4.69
N ASP A 228 3.56 -2.51 -5.16
CA ASP A 228 3.98 -2.16 -6.54
C ASP A 228 5.19 -1.22 -6.58
N SER A 229 5.44 -0.49 -5.49
CA SER A 229 6.26 0.73 -5.52
C SER A 229 7.43 0.71 -4.55
N GLY A 230 8.33 1.68 -4.71
CA GLY A 230 9.43 1.90 -3.77
C GLY A 230 8.99 2.15 -2.32
N THR A 231 7.74 2.59 -2.09
CA THR A 231 7.22 2.72 -0.71
C THR A 231 6.99 1.36 -0.03
N ASP A 232 6.94 0.28 -0.80
CA ASP A 232 6.72 -1.07 -0.30
C ASP A 232 8.01 -1.85 -0.05
N ILE A 233 9.16 -1.34 -0.50
CA ILE A 233 10.42 -2.08 -0.50
C ILE A 233 10.78 -2.67 0.87
N GLU A 234 10.59 -1.91 1.96
CA GLU A 234 10.88 -2.39 3.32
C GLU A 234 9.97 -3.51 3.77
N CYS A 235 8.70 -3.51 3.34
CA CYS A 235 7.76 -4.56 3.67
C CYS A 235 8.02 -5.81 2.83
N LEU A 236 8.28 -5.63 1.53
CA LEU A 236 8.55 -6.70 0.58
C LEU A 236 9.82 -7.48 0.94
N THR A 237 10.89 -6.80 1.36
CA THR A 237 12.19 -7.42 1.64
C THR A 237 12.43 -7.76 3.11
N ALA A 238 11.39 -7.71 3.95
CA ALA A 238 11.54 -8.03 5.37
C ALA A 238 11.74 -9.54 5.58
N ASN A 239 12.53 -9.90 6.59
CA ASN A 239 12.72 -11.31 6.95
C ASN A 239 11.37 -11.96 7.32
N GLY A 240 11.15 -13.21 6.85
CA GLY A 240 9.91 -13.94 7.09
C GLY A 240 8.73 -13.49 6.21
N VAL A 241 8.99 -12.67 5.19
CA VAL A 241 7.98 -12.22 4.21
C VAL A 241 8.21 -12.90 2.87
N THR A 242 7.12 -13.39 2.29
CA THR A 242 7.03 -13.68 0.87
C THR A 242 6.50 -12.43 0.18
N GLY A 243 7.37 -11.71 -0.54
CA GLY A 243 7.03 -10.49 -1.25
C GLY A 243 6.49 -10.77 -2.65
N VAL A 244 5.46 -10.03 -3.08
CA VAL A 244 4.94 -10.05 -4.45
C VAL A 244 4.89 -8.62 -4.97
N VAL A 245 5.69 -8.35 -6.00
CA VAL A 245 5.67 -7.08 -6.72
C VAL A 245 4.58 -7.10 -7.79
N MET A 246 3.63 -6.17 -7.71
CA MET A 246 2.63 -6.01 -8.75
C MET A 246 3.22 -5.26 -9.95
N SER A 247 3.17 -5.85 -11.14
CA SER A 247 3.70 -5.25 -12.36
C SER A 247 3.04 -5.83 -13.61
N ASP A 248 2.51 -4.97 -14.47
CA ASP A 248 1.77 -5.38 -15.67
C ASP A 248 2.63 -6.18 -16.68
N ASP A 249 3.94 -5.91 -16.73
CA ASP A 249 4.88 -6.48 -17.70
C ASP A 249 6.16 -7.08 -17.08
N GLY A 250 6.29 -7.05 -15.76
CA GLY A 250 7.48 -7.49 -15.04
C GLY A 250 8.69 -6.56 -15.21
N GLN A 251 8.47 -5.30 -15.61
CA GLN A 251 9.53 -4.30 -15.86
C GLN A 251 9.34 -3.01 -15.04
N SER A 252 8.64 -3.08 -13.90
CA SER A 252 8.45 -1.91 -13.03
C SER A 252 9.78 -1.33 -12.53
N ASP A 253 9.77 -0.04 -12.17
CA ASP A 253 10.96 0.63 -11.65
C ASP A 253 11.47 -0.01 -10.34
N LEU A 254 10.55 -0.50 -9.50
CA LEU A 254 10.91 -1.27 -8.31
C LEU A 254 11.64 -2.57 -8.68
N MET A 255 11.13 -3.34 -9.65
CA MET A 255 11.77 -4.59 -10.07
C MET A 255 13.16 -4.36 -10.66
N LYS A 256 13.30 -3.34 -11.53
CA LYS A 256 14.61 -2.93 -12.05
C LYS A 256 15.56 -2.59 -10.91
N ARG A 257 15.08 -1.89 -9.88
CA ARG A 257 15.88 -1.50 -8.73
C ARG A 257 16.28 -2.70 -7.87
N LEU A 258 15.36 -3.61 -7.56
CA LEU A 258 15.61 -4.86 -6.83
C LEU A 258 16.69 -5.68 -7.53
N LYS A 259 16.57 -5.86 -8.86
CA LYS A 259 17.58 -6.56 -9.67
C LYS A 259 18.96 -5.90 -9.58
N GLN A 260 19.02 -4.56 -9.65
CA GLN A 260 20.28 -3.84 -9.57
C GLN A 260 20.97 -3.95 -8.20
N ILE A 261 20.21 -4.16 -7.11
CA ILE A 261 20.77 -4.43 -5.77
C ILE A 261 20.95 -5.94 -5.47
N GLY A 262 20.88 -6.79 -6.51
CA GLY A 262 21.11 -8.23 -6.39
C GLY A 262 19.93 -9.05 -5.85
N ILE A 263 18.73 -8.47 -5.77
CA ILE A 263 17.50 -9.20 -5.40
C ILE A 263 16.84 -9.70 -6.67
N TYR A 264 16.77 -11.03 -6.80
CA TYR A 264 16.01 -11.67 -7.87
C TYR A 264 14.51 -11.62 -7.57
N VAL A 265 13.70 -11.47 -8.62
CA VAL A 265 12.24 -11.40 -8.53
C VAL A 265 11.67 -12.38 -9.56
N GLY A 266 11.28 -13.57 -9.10
CA GLY A 266 10.74 -14.64 -9.95
C GLY A 266 9.33 -14.35 -10.43
N ASN A 267 8.91 -14.94 -11.56
CA ASN A 267 7.50 -14.87 -11.96
C ASN A 267 6.68 -15.86 -11.12
N ILE A 268 5.62 -15.38 -10.46
CA ILE A 268 4.85 -16.17 -9.49
C ILE A 268 4.18 -17.43 -10.08
N GLN A 269 3.93 -17.47 -11.40
CA GLN A 269 3.31 -18.61 -12.08
C GLN A 269 4.29 -19.73 -12.42
N ILE A 270 5.55 -19.37 -12.69
CA ILE A 270 6.56 -20.28 -13.24
C ILE A 270 7.41 -20.86 -12.11
N ASP A 271 7.73 -20.04 -11.12
CA ASP A 271 8.66 -20.45 -10.08
C ASP A 271 8.00 -21.41 -9.09
N GLN A 272 8.67 -22.53 -8.81
CA GLN A 272 8.12 -23.64 -8.02
C GLN A 272 8.28 -23.46 -6.51
N GLY A 273 8.61 -22.26 -6.04
CA GLY A 273 8.78 -21.99 -4.61
C GLY A 273 10.10 -22.53 -4.05
N ASN A 274 11.08 -22.83 -4.91
CA ASN A 274 12.38 -23.32 -4.47
C ASN A 274 13.25 -22.14 -4.02
N GLN A 275 13.17 -21.81 -2.72
CA GLN A 275 14.04 -20.88 -1.98
C GLN A 275 13.84 -19.37 -2.19
N GLU A 276 13.01 -18.94 -3.14
CA GLU A 276 12.80 -17.50 -3.38
C GLU A 276 11.78 -16.88 -2.42
N GLN A 277 12.08 -15.67 -1.92
CA GLN A 277 11.21 -14.89 -1.03
C GLN A 277 10.52 -13.74 -1.77
N MET A 278 10.73 -13.60 -3.08
CA MET A 278 10.29 -12.44 -3.85
C MET A 278 9.82 -12.83 -5.24
N TYR A 279 8.57 -12.49 -5.54
CA TYR A 279 7.93 -12.78 -6.81
C TYR A 279 7.37 -11.51 -7.44
N TRP A 280 6.93 -11.60 -8.69
CA TRP A 280 6.06 -10.61 -9.30
C TRP A 280 4.85 -11.27 -9.96
N ALA A 281 3.76 -10.51 -10.03
CA ALA A 281 2.50 -10.90 -10.66
C ALA A 281 1.90 -9.70 -11.42
N ARG A 282 1.17 -9.99 -12.50
CA ARG A 282 0.43 -8.96 -13.26
C ARG A 282 -0.87 -8.57 -12.58
N ASP A 283 -1.55 -9.56 -12.03
CA ASP A 283 -2.87 -9.43 -11.41
C ASP A 283 -3.10 -10.49 -10.34
N PHE A 284 -4.26 -10.44 -9.71
CA PHE A 284 -4.61 -11.38 -8.65
C PHE A 284 -5.01 -12.75 -9.19
N ASP A 285 -5.39 -12.89 -10.47
CA ASP A 285 -5.63 -14.21 -11.06
C ASP A 285 -4.31 -15.00 -11.11
N GLU A 286 -3.21 -14.35 -11.48
CA GLU A 286 -1.88 -14.95 -11.39
C GLU A 286 -1.47 -15.28 -9.96
N ILE A 287 -1.87 -14.48 -8.98
CA ILE A 287 -1.58 -14.84 -7.59
C ILE A 287 -2.37 -16.08 -7.20
N VAL A 288 -3.69 -16.09 -7.41
CA VAL A 288 -4.56 -17.22 -7.05
C VAL A 288 -4.17 -18.52 -7.76
N GLY A 289 -3.76 -18.43 -9.03
CA GLY A 289 -3.34 -19.60 -9.82
C GLY A 289 -1.97 -20.18 -9.43
N SER A 290 -1.16 -19.42 -8.69
CA SER A 290 0.26 -19.73 -8.46
C SER A 290 0.49 -20.92 -7.51
N PRO A 291 1.63 -21.62 -7.63
CA PRO A 291 2.09 -22.58 -6.63
C PRO A 291 2.22 -21.96 -5.24
N VAL A 292 2.71 -20.72 -5.16
CA VAL A 292 2.92 -19.96 -3.91
C VAL A 292 1.60 -19.82 -3.14
N PHE A 293 0.54 -19.36 -3.81
CA PHE A 293 -0.77 -19.18 -3.17
C PHE A 293 -1.46 -20.52 -2.84
N LYS A 294 -1.27 -21.54 -3.67
CA LYS A 294 -1.78 -22.90 -3.39
C LYS A 294 -1.11 -23.51 -2.16
N GLN A 295 0.21 -23.36 -2.00
CA GLN A 295 0.91 -23.80 -0.79
C GLN A 295 0.39 -23.06 0.44
N LEU A 296 0.24 -21.73 0.32
CA LEU A 296 -0.27 -20.86 1.38
C LEU A 296 -1.68 -21.29 1.87
N THR A 297 -2.58 -21.63 0.95
CA THR A 297 -3.95 -22.07 1.28
C THR A 297 -4.01 -23.53 1.76
N GLN A 298 -3.11 -24.41 1.30
CA GLN A 298 -3.04 -25.81 1.75
C GLN A 298 -2.49 -25.97 3.17
N ILE A 299 -1.55 -25.12 3.60
CA ILE A 299 -0.99 -25.13 4.96
C ILE A 299 -2.11 -24.90 5.98
N HIS A 300 -3.03 -23.99 5.69
CA HIS A 300 -4.13 -23.67 6.61
C HIS A 300 -5.26 -24.71 6.64
N GLN A 301 -5.49 -25.46 5.56
CA GLN A 301 -6.54 -26.49 5.51
C GLN A 301 -6.17 -27.81 6.22
N LYS A 302 -4.90 -27.98 6.62
CA LYS A 302 -4.43 -29.16 7.36
C LYS A 302 -4.52 -29.02 8.88
N GLU A 303 -5.07 -27.91 9.37
CA GLU A 303 -5.33 -27.62 10.79
C GLU A 303 -6.82 -27.58 11.11
#